data_AF-A0A3S1H887-F1
#
_entry.id   AF-A0A3S1H887-F1
#
_cell.length_a   1.000
_cell.length_b   1.000
_cell.length_c   1.000
_cell.angle_alpha   90.00
_cell.angle_beta   90.00
_cell.angle_gamma   90.00
#
_symmetry.space_group_name_H-M   'P 1'
#
loop_
_entity.id
_entity.type
_entity.pdbx_description
1 polymer ?
#
loop_
_entity_poly.entity_id
_entity_poly.type
_entity_poly.pdbx_seq_one_letter_code
_entity_poly.pdbx_strand_id
1 'polypeptide(L)' 'CWTRAFVKDLAVHPEARGKGVAEALMWHAFAVFRERGADHVDLKTNTVENPAAVRLYERLGMMPVAWEG' A
#
# COMPACT_ATOMS: atom_id res chain seq x y z
N CYS A 1 -12.44 -11.90 -11.08
CA CYS A 1 -11.21 -11.13 -11.30
C CYS A 1 -11.27 -9.90 -10.42
N TRP A 2 -10.24 -9.62 -9.62
CA TRP A 2 -10.15 -8.36 -8.90
C TRP A 2 -9.99 -7.26 -9.95
N THR A 3 -11.05 -6.51 -10.21
CA THR A 3 -11.11 -5.47 -11.26
C THR A 3 -10.45 -4.17 -10.86
N ARG A 4 -9.92 -4.07 -9.64
CA ARG A 4 -9.29 -2.88 -9.08
C ARG A 4 -7.80 -3.10 -8.84
N ALA A 5 -7.01 -2.04 -8.97
CA ALA A 5 -5.60 -2.04 -8.61
C ALA A 5 -5.47 -2.23 -7.08
N PHE A 6 -5.01 -3.42 -6.68
CA PHE A 6 -4.97 -3.82 -5.27
C PHE A 6 -3.61 -4.40 -4.90
N VAL A 7 -2.98 -3.85 -3.85
CA VAL A 7 -1.78 -4.43 -3.24
C VAL A 7 -2.22 -5.47 -2.22
N LYS A 8 -2.01 -6.75 -2.55
CA LYS A 8 -2.45 -7.86 -1.71
C LYS A 8 -1.60 -8.00 -0.45
N ASP A 9 -0.30 -8.20 -0.64
CA ASP A 9 0.64 -8.47 0.43
C ASP A 9 1.88 -7.61 0.25
N LEU A 10 2.24 -6.85 1.29
CA LEU A 10 3.47 -6.05 1.34
C LEU A 10 4.18 -6.34 2.67
N ALA A 11 5.34 -6.96 2.60
CA ALA A 11 6.14 -7.30 3.76
C ALA A 11 7.59 -6.89 3.57
N VAL A 12 8.20 -6.41 4.65
CA VAL A 12 9.63 -6.13 4.73
C VAL A 12 10.21 -6.92 5.89
N HIS A 13 11.29 -7.64 5.60
CA HIS A 13 12.05 -8.40 6.59
C HIS A 13 12.41 -7.50 7.79
N PRO A 14 12.31 -7.96 9.05
CA PRO A 14 12.56 -7.14 10.23
C PRO A 14 13.89 -6.35 10.18
N GLU A 15 14.97 -6.97 9.72
CA GLU A 15 16.32 -6.37 9.61
C GLU A 15 16.46 -5.32 8.50
N ALA A 16 15.49 -5.24 7.59
CA ALA A 16 15.44 -4.25 6.51
C ALA A 16 14.47 -3.09 6.80
N ARG A 17 13.80 -3.10 7.96
CA ARG A 17 12.91 -2.01 8.38
C ARG A 17 13.71 -0.75 8.72
N GLY A 18 13.06 0.41 8.62
CA GLY A 18 13.71 1.72 8.84
C GLY A 18 14.62 2.20 7.71
N LYS A 19 14.79 1.42 6.63
CA LYS A 19 15.65 1.74 5.49
C LYS A 19 14.89 2.23 4.23
N GLY A 20 13.60 2.54 4.37
CA GLY A 20 12.75 3.01 3.25
C GLY A 20 12.28 1.93 2.26
N VAL A 21 12.57 0.64 2.49
CA VAL A 21 12.23 -0.44 1.56
C VAL A 21 10.73 -0.53 1.24
N ALA A 22 9.87 -0.44 2.27
CA ALA A 22 8.42 -0.53 2.08
C ALA A 22 7.88 0.62 1.22
N GLU A 23 8.46 1.82 1.39
CA GLU A 23 8.12 2.99 0.59
C GLU A 23 8.57 2.84 -0.86
N ALA A 24 9.78 2.35 -1.10
CA ALA A 24 10.26 2.08 -2.45
C ALA A 24 9.37 1.06 -3.19
N LEU A 25 8.96 -0.01 -2.49
CA LEU A 25 8.04 -1.02 -3.03
C LEU A 25 6.67 -0.42 -3.38
N MET A 26 6.11 0.43 -2.51
CA MET A 26 4.82 1.08 -2.78
C MET A 26 4.89 2.07 -3.95
N TRP A 27 5.95 2.88 -4.03
CA TRP A 27 6.16 3.77 -5.18
C TRP A 27 6.27 3.01 -6.49
N HIS A 28 6.97 1.87 -6.47
CA HIS A 28 7.04 1.00 -7.64
C HIS A 28 5.66 0.44 -8.00
N ALA A 29 4.89 -0.05 -7.02
CA ALA A 29 3.53 -0.54 -7.25
C ALA A 29 2.62 0.55 -7.85
N PHE A 30 2.66 1.77 -7.31
CA PHE A 30 1.89 2.90 -7.86
C PHE A 30 2.27 3.22 -9.30
N ALA A 31 3.57 3.21 -9.62
CA ALA A 31 4.03 3.43 -10.99
C ALA A 31 3.47 2.36 -11.95
N VAL A 32 3.55 1.08 -11.56
CA VAL A 32 3.04 -0.04 -12.37
C VAL A 32 1.52 0.04 -12.55
N PHE A 33 0.77 0.40 -11.51
CA PHE A 33 -0.69 0.55 -11.62
C PHE A 33 -1.08 1.74 -12.49
N ARG A 34 -0.37 2.86 -12.38
CA ARG A 34 -0.57 4.04 -13.24
C ARG A 34 -0.31 3.71 -14.71
N GLU A 35 0.75 2.96 -15.02
CA GLU A 35 1.03 2.51 -16.40
C GLU A 35 -0.08 1.63 -16.97
N ARG A 36 -0.84 0.96 -16.11
CA ARG A 36 -2.01 0.15 -16.48
C ARG A 36 -3.32 0.95 -16.54
N GLY A 37 -3.26 2.26 -16.36
CA GLY A 37 -4.43 3.14 -16.39
C GLY A 37 -5.28 3.10 -15.12
N ALA A 38 -4.73 2.71 -13.98
CA ALA A 38 -5.44 2.76 -12.71
C ALA A 38 -5.39 4.17 -12.10
N ASP A 39 -6.55 4.70 -11.73
CA ASP A 39 -6.69 6.01 -11.08
C ASP A 39 -6.48 5.96 -9.56
N HIS A 40 -6.70 4.79 -8.95
CA HIS A 40 -6.56 4.56 -7.51
C HIS A 40 -5.92 3.19 -7.25
N VAL A 41 -5.26 3.05 -6.11
CA VAL A 41 -4.66 1.79 -5.64
C VAL A 41 -5.14 1.55 -4.22
N ASP A 42 -5.77 0.41 -4.00
CA ASP A 42 -6.30 0.01 -2.70
C ASP A 42 -5.44 -1.06 -2.04
N LEU A 43 -5.51 -1.13 -0.70
CA LEU A 43 -5.00 -2.24 0.07
C LEU A 43 -5.83 -2.43 1.33
N LYS A 44 -5.73 -3.61 1.93
CA LYS A 44 -6.34 -3.90 3.21
C LYS A 44 -5.26 -4.11 4.26
N THR A 45 -5.38 -3.44 5.40
CA THR A 45 -4.50 -3.63 6.55
C THR A 45 -5.31 -3.61 7.84
N ASN A 46 -4.82 -4.33 8.86
CA ASN A 46 -5.32 -4.17 10.21
C ASN A 46 -4.74 -2.89 10.82
N THR A 47 -5.58 -1.92 11.14
CA THR A 47 -5.14 -0.62 11.65
C THR A 47 -4.63 -0.67 13.09
N VAL A 48 -5.09 -1.64 13.88
CA VAL A 48 -4.70 -1.82 15.29
C VAL A 48 -3.40 -2.62 15.38
N GLU A 49 -3.27 -3.69 14.61
CA GLU A 49 -2.09 -4.57 14.67
C GLU A 49 -0.90 -4.02 13.87
N ASN A 50 -1.14 -3.22 12.83
CA ASN A 50 -0.09 -2.68 11.95
C ASN A 50 -0.04 -1.14 11.90
N PRO A 51 0.10 -0.44 13.05
CA PRO A 51 0.08 1.03 13.08
C PRO A 51 1.26 1.66 12.33
N ALA A 52 2.40 0.95 12.21
CA ALA A 52 3.53 1.41 11.39
C ALA A 52 3.22 1.38 9.89
N ALA A 53 2.44 0.39 9.43
CA ALA A 53 2.01 0.31 8.04
C ALA A 53 0.99 1.42 7.72
N VAL A 54 0.04 1.67 8.63
CA VAL A 54 -0.92 2.78 8.48
C VAL A 54 -0.19 4.11 8.30
N ARG A 55 0.76 4.45 9.19
CA ARG A 55 1.55 5.69 9.08
C ARG A 55 2.35 5.78 7.78
N LEU A 56 2.84 4.65 7.28
CA LEU A 56 3.51 4.60 5.98
C LEU A 56 2.52 4.98 4.87
N TYR A 57 1.36 4.34 4.82
CA TYR A 57 0.36 4.58 3.78
C TYR A 57 -0.15 6.02 3.80
N GLU A 58 -0.43 6.58 4.98
CA GLU A 58 -0.81 7.99 5.15
C GLU A 58 0.27 8.95 4.63
N ARG A 59 1.54 8.69 4.94
CA ARG A 59 2.67 9.49 4.44
C ARG A 59 2.82 9.42 2.92
N LEU A 60 2.38 8.32 2.31
CA LEU A 60 2.35 8.14 0.86
C LEU A 60 1.10 8.74 0.21
N GLY A 61 0.25 9.43 0.97
CA GLY A 61 -0.96 10.08 0.47
C GLY A 61 -2.18 9.15 0.37
N MET A 62 -2.09 7.92 0.86
CA MET A 62 -3.26 7.05 0.97
C MET A 62 -4.13 7.52 2.14
N MET A 63 -5.43 7.30 2.02
CA MET A 63 -6.41 7.66 3.04
C MET A 63 -7.31 6.47 3.37
N PRO A 64 -7.81 6.36 4.61
CA PRO A 64 -8.81 5.36 4.95
C PRO A 64 -10.06 5.56 4.08
N VAL A 65 -10.51 4.48 3.46
CA VAL A 65 -11.79 4.45 2.74
C VAL A 65 -12.68 3.40 3.39
N ALA A 66 -13.96 3.73 3.56
CA ALA A 66 -14.95 2.71 3.88
C ALA A 66 -15.07 1.81 2.66
N TRP A 67 -14.80 0.52 2.83
CA TRP A 67 -14.98 -0.43 1.73
C TRP A 67 -16.48 -0.55 1.43
N GLU A 68 -16.93 0.16 0.40
CA GLU A 68 -18.13 -0.20 -0.33
C GLU A 68 -17.70 -1.25 -1.36
N GLY A 69 -18.19 -2.49 -1.18
CA GLY A 69 -17.83 -3.62 -2.03
C GLY A 69 -17.99 -3.34 -3.52
#